data_AF-A0A937ZXN1-F1
#
_entry.id   AF-A0A937ZXN1-F1
#
_cell.length_a   1.000
_cell.length_b   1.000
_cell.length_c   1.000
_cell.angle_alpha   90.00
_cell.angle_beta   90.00
_cell.angle_gamma   90.00
#
_symmetry.space_group_name_H-M   'P 1'
#
loop_
_entity.id
_entity.type
_entity.pdbx_description
1 polymer ?
#
loop_
_entity_poly.entity_id
_entity_poly.type
_entity_poly.pdbx_seq_one_letter_code
_entity_poly.pdbx_strand_id
1 'polypeptide(L)'
;SSLALRRKHLISQDIAMVTTLSMREANQNFSELARRVEAGEEIVVTRHGKPVLRMVPAQARGRVPTPEQEAAWQRFRDFAESGWTASGGWKFSCDEIYEERLDELERRRNRNKG
;
A
#
# COMPACT_ATOMS: atom_id res chain seq x y z
N SER A 1 -1.81 29.21 -1.11
CA SER A 1 -0.89 28.37 -0.32
C SER A 1 -1.38 28.06 1.10
N SER A 2 -2.42 27.23 1.27
CA SER A 2 -2.88 26.83 2.63
C SER A 2 -3.20 25.33 2.78
N LEU A 3 -3.33 24.58 1.67
CA LEU A 3 -3.69 23.15 1.70
C LEU A 3 -2.49 22.23 1.98
N ALA A 4 -1.30 22.59 1.47
CA ALA A 4 -0.08 21.78 1.60
C ALA A 4 0.46 21.73 3.05
N LEU A 5 0.24 22.79 3.82
CA LEU A 5 0.69 22.88 5.21
C LEU A 5 -0.25 22.11 6.16
N ARG A 6 -1.56 22.12 5.87
CA ARG A 6 -2.58 21.36 6.61
C ARG A 6 -2.44 19.84 6.45
N ARG A 7 -1.94 19.39 5.29
CA ARG A 7 -1.69 17.98 4.98
C ARG A 7 -0.51 17.38 5.77
N LYS A 8 0.50 18.19 6.12
CA LYS A 8 1.61 17.75 6.98
C LYS A 8 1.17 17.55 8.44
N HIS A 9 0.15 18.28 8.89
CA HIS A 9 -0.32 18.22 10.28
C HIS A 9 -1.25 17.03 10.56
N LEU A 10 -2.05 16.61 9.58
CA LEU A 10 -2.99 15.48 9.74
C LEU A 10 -2.31 14.11 9.78
N ILE A 11 -1.14 13.94 9.15
CA ILE A 11 -0.36 12.68 9.24
C ILE A 11 0.25 12.52 10.65
N SER A 12 0.29 13.59 11.45
CA SER A 12 0.86 13.57 12.80
C SER A 12 -0.14 13.17 13.89
N GLN A 13 -1.45 13.19 13.64
CA GLN A 13 -2.47 13.04 14.70
C GLN A 13 -3.13 11.66 14.78
N ASP A 14 -2.94 10.77 13.80
CA ASP A 14 -3.38 9.35 13.88
C ASP A 14 -2.31 8.41 14.47
N ILE A 15 -1.23 8.95 15.04
CA ILE A 15 -0.18 8.19 15.75
C ILE A 15 -0.67 7.85 17.17
N ALA A 16 -1.88 7.32 17.28
CA ALA A 16 -2.28 6.63 18.49
C ALA A 16 -1.66 5.22 18.43
N MET A 17 -0.53 5.04 19.13
CA MET A 17 0.13 3.75 19.40
C MET A 17 0.83 3.06 18.21
N VAL A 18 1.72 3.78 17.52
CA VAL A 18 2.62 3.19 16.52
C VAL A 18 4.08 3.42 16.93
N THR A 19 4.82 2.35 17.17
CA THR A 19 6.24 2.43 17.53
C THR A 19 7.04 2.97 16.33
N THR A 20 7.85 4.00 16.56
CA THR A 20 8.67 4.60 15.51
C THR A 20 10.15 4.41 15.81
N LEU A 21 10.92 3.95 14.83
CA LEU A 21 12.37 3.71 14.98
C LEU A 21 13.14 4.05 13.71
N SER A 22 14.46 4.20 13.81
CA SER A 22 15.32 4.50 12.66
C SER A 22 15.61 3.26 11.83
N MET A 23 15.96 3.44 10.56
CA MET A 23 16.35 2.36 9.65
C MET A 23 17.55 1.56 10.19
N ARG A 24 18.42 2.20 10.96
CA ARG A 24 19.54 1.54 11.63
C ARG A 24 19.06 0.61 12.74
N GLU A 25 18.19 1.08 13.62
CA GLU A 25 17.59 0.27 14.70
C GLU A 25 16.76 -0.88 14.13
N ALA A 26 16.03 -0.63 13.03
CA ALA A 26 15.25 -1.64 12.32
C ALA A 26 16.14 -2.80 11.86
N ASN A 27 17.27 -2.46 11.22
CA ASN A 27 18.18 -3.44 10.67
C ASN A 27 18.92 -4.24 11.77
N GLN A 28 19.15 -3.63 12.93
CA GLN A 28 19.78 -4.29 14.08
C GLN A 28 18.84 -5.24 14.82
N ASN A 29 17.55 -4.89 14.91
CA ASN A 29 16.56 -5.64 15.70
C ASN A 29 15.49 -6.31 14.83
N PHE A 30 15.76 -6.56 13.55
CA PHE A 30 14.75 -6.94 12.56
C PHE A 30 13.91 -8.16 12.99
N SER A 31 14.54 -9.23 13.46
CA SER A 31 13.85 -10.45 13.89
C SER A 31 12.93 -10.24 15.10
N GLU A 32 13.30 -9.36 16.03
CA GLU A 32 12.43 -9.02 17.17
C GLU A 32 11.24 -8.19 16.72
N LEU A 33 11.49 -7.17 15.88
CA LEU A 33 10.46 -6.31 15.32
C LEU A 33 9.47 -7.12 14.47
N ALA A 34 9.95 -8.10 13.70
CA ALA A 34 9.09 -9.01 12.94
C ALA A 34 8.16 -9.81 13.87
N ARG A 35 8.65 -10.37 14.98
CA ARG A 35 7.80 -11.07 15.96
C ARG A 35 6.76 -10.17 16.62
N ARG A 36 7.13 -8.92 16.91
CA ARG A 36 6.20 -7.90 17.45
C ARG A 36 5.11 -7.56 16.44
N VAL A 37 5.49 -7.41 15.17
CA VAL A 37 4.55 -7.20 14.07
C VAL A 37 3.65 -8.41 13.86
N GLU A 38 4.18 -9.63 13.91
CA GLU A 38 3.36 -10.86 13.92
C GLU A 38 2.38 -10.91 15.10
N ALA A 39 2.76 -10.32 16.24
CA ALA A 39 1.91 -10.15 17.41
C ALA A 39 0.81 -9.08 17.26
N GLY A 40 0.77 -8.36 16.14
CA GLY A 40 -0.24 -7.34 15.86
C GLY A 40 0.26 -5.90 16.01
N GLU A 41 1.53 -5.68 16.33
CA GLU A 41 2.07 -4.32 16.44
C GLU A 41 2.30 -3.68 15.06
N GLU A 42 1.98 -2.39 14.94
CA GLU A 42 2.39 -1.58 13.78
C GLU A 42 3.64 -0.77 14.12
N ILE A 43 4.63 -0.81 13.21
CA ILE A 43 5.92 -0.14 13.43
C ILE A 43 6.26 0.72 12.22
N VAL A 44 6.59 1.99 12.45
CA VAL A 44 7.07 2.91 11.41
C VAL A 44 8.59 3.00 11.49
N VAL A 45 9.26 2.77 10.36
CA VAL A 45 10.71 2.95 10.29
C VAL A 45 11.01 4.21 9.49
N THR A 46 11.96 4.97 10.01
CA THR A 46 12.33 6.30 9.51
C THR A 46 13.76 6.32 8.97
N ARG A 47 14.02 7.19 8.00
CA ARG A 47 15.37 7.57 7.57
C ARG A 47 15.53 9.06 7.77
N HIS A 48 16.50 9.48 8.58
CA HIS A 48 16.68 10.88 8.99
C HIS A 48 15.40 11.51 9.57
N GLY A 49 14.69 10.77 10.44
CA GLY A 49 13.46 11.21 11.07
C GLY A 49 12.22 11.26 10.16
N LYS A 50 12.36 10.92 8.87
CA LYS A 50 11.24 10.85 7.93
C LYS A 50 10.76 9.40 7.79
N PRO A 51 9.46 9.11 7.95
CA PRO A 51 8.92 7.78 7.69
C PRO A 51 9.26 7.32 6.27
N VAL A 52 9.79 6.11 6.13
CA VAL A 52 10.15 5.52 4.82
C VAL A 52 9.49 4.16 4.59
N LEU A 53 9.10 3.46 5.65
CA LEU A 53 8.40 2.19 5.57
C LEU A 53 7.56 1.98 6.83
N ARG A 54 6.55 1.12 6.72
CA ARG A 54 5.73 0.66 7.85
C ARG A 54 5.69 -0.87 7.82
N MET A 55 6.02 -1.49 8.95
CA MET A 55 5.87 -2.93 9.17
C MET A 55 4.51 -3.17 9.81
N VAL A 56 3.70 -4.01 9.16
CA VAL A 56 2.36 -4.40 9.60
C VAL A 56 2.23 -5.92 9.51
N PRO A 57 1.34 -6.55 10.30
CA PRO A 57 1.10 -7.98 10.20
C PRO A 57 0.71 -8.35 8.76
N ALA A 58 1.36 -9.36 8.19
CA ALA A 58 1.05 -9.81 6.82
C ALA A 58 -0.38 -10.35 6.69
N GLN A 59 -0.89 -10.96 7.75
CA GLN A 59 -2.29 -11.35 7.90
C GLN A 59 -2.89 -10.44 8.95
N ALA A 60 -3.87 -9.63 8.56
CA ALA A 60 -4.60 -8.80 9.52
C ALA A 60 -5.24 -9.72 10.56
N ARG A 61 -4.86 -9.59 11.84
CA ARG A 61 -5.57 -10.24 12.94
C ARG A 61 -6.99 -9.65 12.98
N GLY A 62 -7.93 -10.32 12.33
CA GLY A 62 -9.36 -10.21 12.64
C GLY A 62 -10.11 -8.95 12.21
N ARG A 63 -9.63 -8.16 11.23
CA ARG A 63 -10.53 -7.18 10.59
C ARG A 63 -11.37 -7.89 9.52
N VAL A 64 -12.38 -8.62 9.96
CA VAL A 64 -13.46 -9.08 9.09
C VAL A 64 -14.22 -7.82 8.63
N PRO A 65 -14.32 -7.56 7.32
CA PRO A 65 -15.13 -6.45 6.83
C PRO A 65 -16.55 -6.58 7.35
N THR A 66 -17.15 -5.47 7.77
CA THR A 66 -18.59 -5.46 8.02
C THR A 66 -19.33 -5.81 6.72
N PRO A 67 -20.56 -6.35 6.77
CA PRO A 67 -21.35 -6.61 5.57
C PRO A 67 -21.50 -5.39 4.66
N GLU A 68 -21.58 -4.19 5.24
CA GLU A 68 -21.63 -2.92 4.51
C GLU A 68 -20.32 -2.63 3.77
N GLN A 69 -19.17 -2.85 4.42
CA GLN A 69 -17.86 -2.70 3.80
C GLN A 69 -17.64 -3.73 2.70
N GLU A 70 -18.06 -4.97 2.91
CA GLU A 70 -18.00 -6.01 1.87
C GLU A 70 -18.85 -5.64 0.66
N ALA A 71 -20.07 -5.13 0.88
CA ALA A 71 -20.92 -4.65 -0.20
C ALA A 71 -20.34 -3.40 -0.91
N ALA A 72 -19.65 -2.52 -0.20
CA ALA A 72 -18.93 -1.40 -0.81
C ALA A 72 -17.75 -1.89 -1.66
N TRP A 73 -16.98 -2.87 -1.16
CA TRP A 73 -15.90 -3.50 -1.91
C TRP A 73 -16.40 -4.23 -3.15
N GLN A 74 -17.52 -4.94 -3.06
CA GLN A 74 -18.11 -5.63 -4.19
C GLN A 74 -18.54 -4.64 -5.27
N ARG A 75 -19.24 -3.56 -4.90
CA ARG A 75 -19.59 -2.49 -5.85
C ARG A 75 -18.37 -1.86 -6.50
N PHE A 76 -17.28 -1.67 -5.75
CA PHE A 76 -16.03 -1.15 -6.30
C PHE A 76 -15.36 -2.14 -7.26
N ARG A 77 -15.33 -3.43 -6.94
CA ARG A 77 -14.82 -4.48 -7.82
C ARG A 77 -15.63 -4.57 -9.11
N ASP A 78 -16.96 -4.68 -9.01
CA ASP A 78 -17.84 -4.74 -10.17
C ASP A 78 -17.66 -3.51 -11.07
N PHE A 79 -17.49 -2.33 -10.45
CA PHE A 79 -17.18 -1.09 -11.16
C PHE A 79 -15.82 -1.15 -11.86
N ALA A 80 -14.78 -1.62 -11.17
CA ALA A 80 -13.42 -1.74 -11.72
C ALA A 80 -13.32 -2.76 -12.87
N GLU A 81 -14.00 -3.90 -12.74
CA GLU A 81 -14.09 -4.95 -13.78
C GLU A 81 -14.88 -4.47 -15.00
N SER A 82 -15.96 -3.71 -14.78
CA SER A 82 -16.74 -3.12 -15.87
C SER A 82 -15.96 -2.08 -16.70
N GLY A 83 -14.82 -1.62 -16.18
CA GLY A 83 -13.90 -0.68 -16.80
C GLY A 83 -14.30 0.78 -16.59
N TRP A 84 -13.29 1.64 -16.44
CA TRP A 84 -13.51 3.09 -16.39
C TRP A 84 -13.67 3.62 -17.81
N THR A 85 -14.85 4.15 -18.18
CA THR A 85 -14.96 5.00 -19.38
C THR A 85 -14.52 6.41 -19.02
N ALA A 86 -13.33 6.82 -19.47
CA ALA A 86 -12.93 8.21 -19.35
C ALA A 86 -13.89 9.06 -20.20
N SER A 87 -14.13 10.31 -19.80
CA SER A 87 -14.89 11.27 -20.60
C SER A 87 -14.23 11.40 -21.98
N GLY A 88 -14.77 10.67 -22.97
CA GLY A 88 -14.10 10.41 -24.25
C GLY A 88 -14.27 8.99 -24.81
N GLY A 89 -14.84 8.05 -24.05
CA GLY A 89 -15.21 6.72 -24.56
C GLY A 89 -14.08 5.68 -24.55
N TRP A 90 -12.90 6.02 -24.04
CA TRP A 90 -11.80 5.08 -23.83
C TRP A 90 -12.06 4.24 -22.59
N LYS A 91 -12.08 2.91 -22.73
CA LYS A 91 -12.15 1.96 -21.60
C LYS A 91 -10.74 1.50 -21.25
N PHE A 92 -10.39 1.55 -19.98
CA PHE A 92 -9.29 0.75 -19.44
C PHE A 92 -9.80 0.05 -18.18
N SER A 93 -9.53 -1.25 -18.07
CA SER A 93 -9.59 -1.95 -16.78
C SER A 93 -8.20 -2.00 -16.15
N CYS A 94 -8.14 -2.22 -14.83
CA CYS A 94 -6.85 -2.38 -14.15
C CYS A 94 -6.10 -3.59 -14.74
N ASP A 95 -6.81 -4.69 -15.00
CA ASP A 95 -6.26 -5.92 -15.57
C ASP A 95 -5.68 -5.71 -16.97
N GLU A 96 -6.38 -4.96 -17.83
CA GLU A 96 -5.93 -4.61 -19.19
C GLU A 96 -4.61 -3.80 -19.16
N ILE A 97 -4.47 -2.87 -18.21
CA ILE A 97 -3.24 -2.09 -18.01
C ILE A 97 -2.09 -2.97 -17.52
N TYR A 98 -2.37 -3.96 -16.66
CA TYR A 98 -1.35 -4.86 -16.11
C TYR A 98 -0.85 -5.88 -17.13
N GLU A 99 -1.75 -6.46 -17.92
CA GLU A 99 -1.38 -7.43 -18.97
C GLU A 99 -0.47 -6.78 -20.02
N GLU A 100 -0.81 -5.58 -20.51
CA GLU A 100 -0.02 -4.87 -21.52
C GLU A 100 1.40 -4.52 -21.00
N ARG A 101 1.51 -4.16 -19.71
CA ARG A 101 2.79 -3.87 -19.04
C ARG A 101 3.65 -5.10 -18.79
N LEU A 102 3.03 -6.23 -18.42
CA LEU A 102 3.73 -7.50 -18.22
C LEU A 102 4.33 -7.97 -19.56
N ASP A 103 3.52 -7.93 -20.61
CA ASP A 103 3.91 -8.24 -21.99
C ASP A 103 5.09 -7.39 -22.47
N GLU A 104 5.08 -6.08 -22.19
CA GLU A 104 6.20 -5.18 -22.50
C GLU A 104 7.50 -5.59 -21.77
N LEU A 105 7.40 -5.89 -20.46
CA LEU A 105 8.53 -6.30 -19.65
C LEU A 105 9.11 -7.65 -20.09
N GLU A 106 8.27 -8.60 -20.49
CA GLU A 106 8.71 -9.88 -21.01
C GLU A 106 9.43 -9.75 -22.36
N ARG A 107 8.91 -8.90 -23.27
CA ARG A 107 9.60 -8.60 -24.53
C ARG A 107 10.97 -7.95 -24.32
N ARG A 108 11.12 -7.11 -23.29
CA ARG A 108 12.42 -6.53 -22.91
C ARG A 108 13.37 -7.57 -22.34
N ARG A 109 12.87 -8.47 -21.49
CA ARG A 109 13.66 -9.58 -20.93
C ARG A 109 14.16 -10.52 -22.02
N ASN A 110 13.34 -10.83 -23.01
CA ASN A 110 13.72 -11.75 -24.10
C ASN A 110 14.69 -11.12 -25.10
N ARG A 111 14.63 -9.79 -25.32
CA ARG A 111 15.63 -9.07 -26.12
C ARG A 111 17.04 -9.05 -25.52
N ASN A 112 17.15 -9.09 -24.20
CA ASN A 112 18.45 -9.11 -23.50
C ASN A 112 18.99 -10.53 -23.23
N LYS A 113 18.32 -11.57 -23.75
CA LYS A 113 18.72 -12.98 -23.61
C LYS A 113 19.35 -13.58 -24.87
N GLY A 114 19.52 -12.82 -25.94
CA GLY A 114 20.28 -13.18 -27.14
C GLY A 114 21.49 -12.27 -27.30
#